data_AF-A0A1E4XJK5-F1
#
_entry.id   AF-A0A1E4XJK5-F1
#
_cell.length_a   1.000
_cell.length_b   1.000
_cell.length_c   1.000
_cell.angle_alpha   90.00
_cell.angle_beta   90.00
_cell.angle_gamma   90.00
#
_symmetry.space_group_name_H-M   'P 1'
#
loop_
_entity.id
_entity.type
_entity.pdbx_description
1 polymer ?
#
loop_
_entity_poly.entity_id
_entity_poly.type
_entity_poly.pdbx_seq_one_letter_code
_entity_poly.pdbx_strand_id
1 'polypeptide(L)'
;MLKSLDPKELARRIAEAQALYKDRKSGIDHFADVDPVSGRPISKYIDGGVETFPVPSAFEVLPVYLDAMAAGNTLHQLGLVQVGLDFHGSPQFELYTHRPAQFQKLALDKIAADVTAQYTKEIEEHNAAFIESEVQAQVNIEARRQERELAEAAAKRRAEIEAEVRAAYTPQLPVEEAKTATPSRVKR
;
A
#
# COMPACT_ATOMS: atom_id res chain seq x y z
N MET A 1 13.95 0.79 5.67
CA MET A 1 14.10 1.46 6.98
C MET A 1 12.71 1.77 7.51
N LEU A 2 12.50 1.65 8.82
CA LEU A 2 11.24 2.01 9.46
C LEU A 2 10.94 3.50 9.27
N LYS A 3 9.70 3.82 8.91
CA LYS A 3 9.17 5.17 8.80
C LYS A 3 8.57 5.61 10.13
N SER A 4 8.60 6.92 10.35
CA SER A 4 7.95 7.59 11.47
C SER A 4 7.08 8.72 10.92
N LEU A 5 6.14 9.19 11.74
CA LEU A 5 5.22 10.24 11.35
C LEU A 5 5.98 11.57 11.25
N ASP A 6 6.05 12.14 10.04
CA ASP A 6 6.62 13.48 9.82
C ASP A 6 5.52 14.53 10.02
N PRO A 7 5.61 15.39 11.06
CA PRO A 7 4.60 16.41 11.32
C PRO A 7 4.50 17.46 10.20
N LYS A 8 5.59 17.74 9.47
CA LYS A 8 5.56 18.69 8.36
C LYS A 8 4.82 18.12 7.16
N GLU A 9 5.07 16.86 6.85
CA GLU A 9 4.36 16.17 5.78
C GLU A 9 2.88 16.02 6.10
N LEU A 10 2.55 15.61 7.34
CA LEU A 10 1.17 15.50 7.78
C LEU A 10 0.44 16.85 7.67
N ALA A 11 1.03 17.94 8.16
CA ALA A 11 0.44 19.27 8.06
C ALA A 11 0.20 19.71 6.61
N ARG A 12 1.15 19.40 5.71
CA ARG A 12 0.99 19.67 4.28
C ARG A 12 -0.17 18.88 3.67
N ARG A 13 -0.26 17.58 3.93
CA ARG A 13 -1.33 16.72 3.42
C ARG A 13 -2.70 17.18 3.91
N ILE A 14 -2.81 17.55 5.18
CA ILE A 14 -4.05 18.12 5.75
C ILE A 14 -4.41 19.42 5.04
N ALA A 15 -3.46 20.34 4.85
CA ALA A 15 -3.72 21.61 4.19
C ALA A 15 -4.16 21.44 2.72
N GLU A 16 -3.51 20.54 1.98
CA GLU A 16 -3.88 20.20 0.60
C GLU A 16 -5.31 19.62 0.54
N ALA A 17 -5.65 18.67 1.41
CA ALA A 17 -6.98 18.07 1.47
C ALA A 17 -8.07 19.08 1.88
N GLN A 18 -7.78 19.94 2.85
CA GLN A 18 -8.68 21.00 3.30
C GLN A 18 -8.92 22.06 2.23
N ALA A 19 -7.88 22.44 1.47
CA ALA A 19 -8.02 23.37 0.34
C ALA A 19 -8.94 22.79 -0.75
N LEU A 20 -8.75 21.50 -1.09
CA LEU A 20 -9.61 20.82 -2.05
C LEU A 20 -11.08 20.76 -1.62
N TYR A 21 -11.37 20.69 -0.32
CA TYR A 21 -12.74 20.72 0.18
C TYR A 21 -13.39 22.09 0.02
N LYS A 22 -12.67 23.18 0.36
CA LYS A 22 -13.23 24.55 0.42
C LYS A 22 -13.84 25.02 -0.89
N ASP A 23 -13.19 24.71 -2.00
CA ASP A 23 -13.58 25.17 -3.34
C ASP A 23 -14.40 24.12 -4.12
N ARG A 24 -14.61 22.94 -3.52
CA ARG A 24 -15.40 21.88 -4.15
C ARG A 24 -16.89 22.13 -4.01
N LYS A 25 -17.61 22.02 -5.13
CA LYS A 25 -19.07 21.97 -5.15
C LYS A 25 -19.56 20.70 -4.45
N SER A 26 -20.35 20.89 -3.40
CA SER A 26 -21.09 19.84 -2.72
C SER A 26 -22.25 19.39 -3.58
N GLY A 27 -22.45 18.08 -3.71
CA GLY A 27 -23.56 17.55 -4.50
C GLY A 27 -23.32 16.16 -5.05
N ILE A 28 -24.12 15.82 -6.05
CA ILE A 28 -23.98 14.56 -6.77
C ILE A 28 -22.84 14.70 -7.79
N ASP A 29 -21.83 13.86 -7.64
CA ASP A 29 -20.86 13.62 -8.68
C ASP A 29 -21.35 12.47 -9.58
N HIS A 30 -21.78 12.85 -10.79
CA HIS A 30 -22.29 11.93 -11.81
C HIS A 30 -21.19 11.09 -12.47
N PHE A 31 -19.91 11.34 -12.18
CA PHE A 31 -18.75 10.65 -12.74
C PHE A 31 -17.93 9.91 -11.68
N ALA A 32 -18.40 9.88 -10.43
CA ALA A 32 -17.61 9.42 -9.28
C ALA A 32 -17.27 7.92 -9.30
N ASP A 33 -18.12 7.08 -9.87
CA ASP A 33 -17.91 5.64 -9.89
C ASP A 33 -18.64 4.97 -11.05
N VAL A 34 -18.23 3.74 -11.39
CA VAL A 34 -18.89 2.91 -12.40
C VAL A 34 -19.21 1.57 -11.76
N ASP A 35 -20.48 1.15 -11.84
CA ASP A 35 -20.89 -0.17 -11.38
C ASP A 35 -20.06 -1.24 -12.12
N PRO A 36 -19.26 -2.06 -11.40
CA PRO A 36 -18.43 -3.08 -12.04
C PRO A 36 -19.25 -4.17 -12.76
N VAL A 37 -20.55 -4.32 -12.42
CA VAL A 37 -21.44 -5.31 -13.04
C VAL A 37 -22.16 -4.72 -14.25
N SER A 38 -22.78 -3.55 -14.12
CA SER A 38 -23.59 -2.95 -15.20
C SER A 38 -22.83 -1.98 -16.11
N GLY A 39 -21.62 -1.57 -15.73
CA GLY A 39 -20.83 -0.57 -16.45
C GLY A 39 -21.44 0.84 -16.47
N ARG A 40 -22.49 1.07 -15.66
CA ARG A 40 -23.19 2.35 -15.60
C ARG A 40 -22.54 3.27 -14.57
N PRO A 41 -22.49 4.60 -14.80
CA PRO A 41 -22.07 5.54 -13.78
C PRO A 41 -22.97 5.44 -12.55
N ILE A 42 -22.37 5.33 -11.37
CA ILE A 42 -23.05 5.45 -10.09
C ILE A 42 -22.79 6.86 -9.59
N SER A 43 -23.88 7.61 -9.40
CA SER A 43 -23.81 8.92 -8.73
C SER A 43 -23.40 8.74 -7.28
N LYS A 44 -22.26 9.32 -6.89
CA LYS A 44 -21.85 9.41 -5.50
C LYS A 44 -22.08 10.82 -4.99
N TYR A 45 -22.57 10.96 -3.77
CA TYR A 45 -22.59 12.26 -3.12
C TYR A 45 -21.17 12.60 -2.65
N ILE A 46 -20.70 13.79 -3.03
CA ILE A 46 -19.44 14.35 -2.55
C ILE A 46 -19.76 15.60 -1.74
N ASP A 47 -19.26 15.62 -0.52
CA ASP A 47 -19.35 16.79 0.36
C ASP A 47 -18.29 17.82 -0.05
N GLY A 48 -18.68 19.09 -0.04
CA GLY A 48 -17.85 20.20 -0.46
C GLY A 48 -18.16 21.47 0.33
N GLY A 49 -17.21 22.40 0.35
CA GLY A 49 -17.37 23.69 1.01
C GLY A 49 -18.28 24.66 0.27
N VAL A 50 -18.58 24.38 -1.01
CA VAL A 50 -19.43 25.22 -1.86
C VAL A 50 -20.79 24.57 -2.05
N GLU A 51 -21.86 25.30 -1.78
CA GLU A 51 -23.24 24.91 -2.00
C GLU A 51 -23.86 25.80 -3.08
N THR A 52 -24.54 25.17 -4.03
CA THR A 52 -25.17 25.85 -5.16
C THR A 52 -26.68 25.82 -5.04
N PHE A 53 -27.31 26.97 -5.22
CA PHE A 53 -28.76 27.09 -5.25
C PHE A 53 -29.22 27.30 -6.69
N PRO A 54 -30.12 26.46 -7.21
CA PRO A 54 -30.68 26.67 -8.55
C PRO A 54 -31.53 27.93 -8.54
N VAL A 55 -31.35 28.75 -9.57
CA VAL A 55 -32.10 29.99 -9.78
C VAL A 55 -32.81 29.88 -11.14
N PRO A 56 -34.12 29.60 -11.14
CA PRO A 56 -34.93 29.37 -12.34
C PRO A 56 -34.97 30.56 -13.31
N SER A 57 -34.88 31.79 -12.80
CA SER A 57 -34.89 32.99 -13.63
C SER A 57 -34.10 34.14 -12.99
N ALA A 58 -33.70 35.12 -13.80
CA ALA A 58 -32.98 36.30 -13.32
C ALA A 58 -33.77 37.12 -12.27
N PHE A 59 -35.11 37.03 -12.27
CA PHE A 59 -35.95 37.73 -11.29
C PHE A 59 -35.93 37.07 -9.90
N GLU A 60 -35.56 35.80 -9.82
CA GLU A 60 -35.53 35.03 -8.58
C GLU A 60 -34.16 35.07 -7.88
N VAL A 61 -33.15 35.69 -8.51
CA VAL A 61 -31.79 35.79 -7.95
C VAL A 61 -31.81 36.43 -6.56
N LEU A 62 -32.51 37.56 -6.40
CA LEU A 62 -32.53 38.30 -5.13
C LEU A 62 -33.21 37.50 -4.00
N PRO A 63 -34.42 36.95 -4.19
CA PRO A 63 -35.03 36.05 -3.22
C PRO A 63 -34.10 34.90 -2.80
N VAL A 64 -33.56 34.14 -3.77
CA VAL A 64 -32.69 32.99 -3.50
C VAL A 64 -31.41 33.41 -2.75
N TYR A 65 -30.83 34.55 -3.12
CA TYR A 65 -29.67 35.10 -2.43
C TYR A 65 -29.98 35.43 -0.97
N LEU A 66 -31.09 36.12 -0.69
CA LEU A 66 -31.47 36.49 0.67
C LEU A 66 -31.73 35.26 1.54
N ASP A 67 -32.40 34.25 1.00
CA ASP A 67 -32.64 32.98 1.69
C ASP A 67 -31.33 32.24 1.99
N ALA A 68 -30.41 32.19 1.03
CA ALA A 68 -29.10 31.57 1.21
C ALA A 68 -28.28 32.28 2.31
N MET A 69 -28.27 33.62 2.33
CA MET A 69 -27.58 34.39 3.37
C MET A 69 -28.27 34.23 4.73
N ALA A 70 -29.60 34.16 4.78
CA ALA A 70 -30.35 33.92 6.02
C ALA A 70 -30.05 32.53 6.62
N ALA A 71 -29.75 31.54 5.79
CA ALA A 71 -29.25 30.22 6.21
C ALA A 71 -27.79 30.24 6.71
N GLY A 72 -27.12 31.40 6.69
CA GLY A 72 -25.75 31.58 7.17
C GLY A 72 -24.68 31.24 6.13
N ASN A 73 -25.05 31.08 4.86
CA ASN A 73 -24.08 30.95 3.77
C ASN A 73 -23.40 32.29 3.50
N THR A 74 -22.22 32.24 2.87
CA THR A 74 -21.52 33.44 2.39
C THR A 74 -21.30 33.34 0.89
N LEU A 75 -21.40 34.46 0.17
CA LEU A 75 -21.26 34.45 -1.30
C LEU A 75 -19.89 33.92 -1.74
N HIS A 76 -19.88 32.98 -2.68
CA HIS A 76 -18.66 32.48 -3.32
C HIS A 76 -18.14 33.49 -4.34
N GLN A 77 -16.85 33.47 -4.67
CA GLN A 77 -16.26 34.37 -5.68
C GLN A 77 -16.90 34.24 -7.08
N LEU A 78 -17.39 33.04 -7.41
CA LEU A 78 -18.12 32.77 -8.65
C LEU A 78 -19.50 33.47 -8.68
N GLY A 79 -20.11 33.73 -7.52
CA GLY A 79 -21.40 34.41 -7.41
C GLY A 79 -22.51 33.68 -8.18
N LEU A 80 -23.13 34.36 -9.14
CA LEU A 80 -24.17 33.81 -9.99
C LEU A 80 -23.56 33.36 -11.33
N VAL A 81 -23.79 32.11 -11.71
CA VAL A 81 -23.30 31.54 -12.96
C VAL A 81 -24.46 31.03 -13.79
N GLN A 82 -24.48 31.33 -15.09
CA GLN A 82 -25.41 30.69 -16.02
C GLN A 82 -24.91 29.28 -16.33
N VAL A 83 -25.73 28.27 -16.03
CA VAL A 83 -25.36 26.84 -16.17
C VAL A 83 -25.95 26.17 -17.40
N GLY A 84 -26.91 26.82 -18.07
CA GLY A 84 -27.50 26.28 -19.28
C GLY A 84 -28.71 27.07 -19.75
N LEU A 85 -29.50 26.41 -20.61
CA LEU A 85 -30.82 26.84 -21.03
C LEU A 85 -31.82 25.74 -20.65
N ASP A 86 -33.03 26.12 -20.28
CA ASP A 86 -34.14 25.19 -20.11
C ASP A 86 -34.68 24.71 -21.46
N PHE A 87 -35.71 23.84 -21.43
CA PHE A 87 -36.35 23.31 -22.64
C PHE A 87 -37.03 24.41 -23.50
N HIS A 88 -37.33 25.57 -22.92
CA HIS A 88 -37.91 26.72 -23.61
C HIS A 88 -36.85 27.71 -24.10
N GLY A 89 -35.56 27.43 -23.91
CA GLY A 89 -34.46 28.31 -24.29
C GLY A 89 -34.18 29.45 -23.31
N SER A 90 -34.78 29.42 -22.11
CA SER A 90 -34.55 30.42 -21.06
C SER A 90 -33.28 30.09 -20.27
N PRO A 91 -32.46 31.09 -19.89
CA PRO A 91 -31.23 30.84 -19.15
C PRO A 91 -31.52 30.32 -17.74
N GLN A 92 -30.81 29.25 -17.37
CA GLN A 92 -30.79 28.71 -16.01
C GLN A 92 -29.53 29.17 -15.29
N PHE A 93 -29.68 29.54 -14.02
CA PHE A 93 -28.58 30.04 -13.21
C PHE A 93 -28.38 29.19 -11.96
N GLU A 94 -27.18 29.21 -11.42
CA GLU A 94 -26.86 28.71 -10.09
C GLU A 94 -26.17 29.82 -9.30
N LEU A 95 -26.63 30.01 -8.06
CA LEU A 95 -25.97 30.86 -7.08
C LEU A 95 -24.97 30.01 -6.28
N TYR A 96 -23.69 30.33 -6.40
CA TYR A 96 -22.61 29.68 -5.67
C TYR A 96 -22.37 30.39 -4.34
N THR A 97 -22.39 29.62 -3.26
CA THR A 97 -22.12 30.11 -1.90
C THR A 97 -21.20 29.16 -1.17
N HIS A 98 -20.42 29.66 -0.22
CA HIS A 98 -19.80 28.81 0.77
C HIS A 98 -20.79 28.48 1.88
N ARG A 99 -20.78 27.21 2.31
CA ARG A 99 -21.60 26.71 3.42
C ARG A 99 -21.32 27.48 4.71
N PRO A 100 -22.19 27.45 5.72
CA PRO A 100 -21.94 28.19 6.96
C PRO A 100 -20.64 27.71 7.63
N ALA A 101 -19.91 28.65 8.24
CA ALA A 101 -18.58 28.39 8.79
C ALA A 101 -18.53 27.23 9.81
N GLN A 102 -19.63 27.01 10.54
CA GLN A 102 -19.75 25.90 11.50
C GLN A 102 -19.73 24.53 10.79
N PHE A 103 -20.47 24.39 9.68
CA PHE A 103 -20.48 23.16 8.88
C PHE A 103 -19.13 22.94 8.20
N GLN A 104 -18.54 24.00 7.64
CA GLN A 104 -17.19 23.92 7.06
C GLN A 104 -16.17 23.47 8.10
N LYS A 105 -16.20 24.03 9.32
CA LYS A 105 -15.27 23.65 10.38
C LYS A 105 -15.37 22.17 10.73
N LEU A 106 -16.58 21.66 10.95
CA LEU A 106 -16.81 20.25 11.27
C LEU A 106 -16.28 19.33 10.16
N ALA A 107 -16.50 19.67 8.90
CA ALA A 107 -15.99 18.91 7.77
C ALA A 107 -14.45 18.98 7.67
N LEU A 108 -13.86 20.16 7.86
CA LEU A 108 -12.41 20.35 7.83
C LEU A 108 -11.70 19.60 8.97
N ASP A 109 -12.29 19.56 10.16
CA ASP A 109 -11.79 18.80 11.31
C ASP A 109 -11.86 17.29 11.03
N LYS A 110 -12.95 16.81 10.43
CA LYS A 110 -13.08 15.42 9.99
C LYS A 110 -12.04 15.06 8.93
N ILE A 111 -11.84 15.92 7.93
CA ILE A 111 -10.79 15.72 6.91
C ILE A 111 -9.42 15.62 7.54
N ALA A 112 -9.10 16.48 8.52
CA ALA A 112 -7.82 16.41 9.21
C ALA A 112 -7.64 15.08 9.97
N ALA A 113 -8.68 14.59 10.64
CA ALA A 113 -8.68 13.30 11.32
C ALA A 113 -8.51 12.13 10.33
N ASP A 114 -9.26 12.13 9.23
CA ASP A 114 -9.22 11.09 8.20
C ASP A 114 -7.83 11.03 7.52
N VAL A 115 -7.25 12.17 7.16
CA VAL A 115 -5.89 12.25 6.59
C VAL A 115 -4.84 11.76 7.58
N THR A 116 -4.98 12.10 8.87
CA THR A 116 -4.07 11.62 9.92
C THR A 116 -4.15 10.10 10.08
N ALA A 117 -5.36 9.55 10.11
CA ALA A 117 -5.58 8.11 10.20
C ALA A 117 -5.01 7.36 8.99
N GLN A 118 -5.24 7.87 7.78
CA GLN A 118 -4.70 7.31 6.54
C GLN A 118 -3.16 7.33 6.54
N TYR A 119 -2.55 8.46 6.87
CA TYR A 119 -1.08 8.56 6.89
C TYR A 119 -0.45 7.66 7.95
N THR A 120 -1.07 7.55 9.13
CA THR A 120 -0.63 6.63 10.18
C THR A 120 -0.69 5.19 9.70
N LYS A 121 -1.82 4.80 9.08
CA LYS A 121 -2.00 3.46 8.51
C LYS A 121 -0.98 3.17 7.40
N GLU A 122 -0.71 4.11 6.50
CA GLU A 122 0.33 3.96 5.46
C GLU A 122 1.72 3.68 6.06
N ILE A 123 2.07 4.37 7.15
CA ILE A 123 3.34 4.16 7.86
C ILE A 123 3.37 2.77 8.51
N GLU A 124 2.30 2.37 9.18
CA GLU A 124 2.18 1.06 9.81
C GLU A 124 2.29 -0.07 8.79
N GLU A 125 1.57 0.02 7.67
CA GLU A 125 1.62 -0.95 6.57
C GLU A 125 3.02 -1.04 5.97
N HIS A 126 3.67 0.11 5.72
CA HIS A 126 5.05 0.13 5.24
C HIS A 126 6.02 -0.52 6.24
N ASN A 127 5.85 -0.24 7.53
CA ASN A 127 6.72 -0.78 8.57
C ASN A 127 6.52 -2.28 8.76
N ALA A 128 5.27 -2.76 8.71
CA ALA A 128 4.96 -4.18 8.75
C ALA A 128 5.60 -4.91 7.57
N ALA A 129 5.43 -4.40 6.35
CA ALA A 129 6.05 -4.98 5.15
C ALA A 129 7.58 -4.97 5.22
N PHE A 130 8.18 -3.90 5.75
CA PHE A 130 9.62 -3.83 5.95
C PHE A 130 10.11 -4.88 6.95
N ILE A 131 9.46 -5.02 8.11
CA ILE A 131 9.81 -6.03 9.12
C ILE A 131 9.68 -7.44 8.54
N GLU A 132 8.59 -7.73 7.83
CA GLU A 132 8.38 -9.03 7.19
C GLU A 132 9.50 -9.35 6.21
N SER A 133 9.93 -8.37 5.40
CA SER A 133 11.04 -8.55 4.47
C SER A 133 12.37 -8.86 5.15
N GLU A 134 12.66 -8.22 6.28
CA GLU A 134 13.88 -8.45 7.08
C GLU A 134 13.85 -9.81 7.78
N VAL A 135 12.70 -10.19 8.35
CA VAL A 135 12.49 -11.53 8.93
C VAL A 135 12.70 -12.60 7.87
N GLN A 136 12.10 -12.45 6.69
CA GLN A 136 12.28 -13.40 5.60
C GLN A 136 13.73 -13.49 5.14
N ALA A 137 14.46 -12.37 5.10
CA ALA A 137 15.87 -12.36 4.78
C ALA A 137 16.69 -13.16 5.80
N GLN A 138 16.41 -13.01 7.10
CA GLN A 138 17.08 -13.77 8.16
C GLN A 138 16.77 -15.27 8.09
N VAL A 139 15.49 -15.62 7.91
CA VAL A 139 15.07 -17.03 7.72
C VAL A 139 15.79 -17.66 6.54
N ASN A 140 15.92 -16.94 5.42
CA ASN A 140 16.64 -17.44 4.25
C ASN A 140 18.14 -17.64 4.51
N ILE A 141 18.77 -16.77 5.31
CA ILE A 141 20.17 -16.91 5.71
C ILE A 141 20.35 -18.14 6.60
N GLU A 142 19.47 -18.33 7.59
CA GLU A 142 19.51 -19.49 8.48
C GLU A 142 19.26 -20.80 7.74
N ALA A 143 18.28 -20.84 6.84
CA ALA A 143 18.02 -22.01 6.00
C ALA A 143 19.26 -22.42 5.20
N ARG A 144 19.92 -21.46 4.55
CA ARG A 144 21.18 -21.71 3.82
C ARG A 144 22.30 -22.19 4.73
N ARG A 145 22.37 -21.71 5.97
CA ARG A 145 23.36 -22.17 6.95
C ARG A 145 23.09 -23.62 7.36
N GLN A 146 21.84 -23.96 7.67
CA GLN A 146 21.43 -25.32 8.01
C GLN A 146 21.67 -26.29 6.84
N GLU A 147 21.38 -25.89 5.61
CA GLU A 147 21.68 -26.70 4.41
C GLU A 147 23.17 -27.01 4.28
N ARG A 148 24.04 -26.02 4.53
CA ARG A 148 25.50 -26.22 4.52
C ARG A 148 25.95 -27.16 5.62
N GLU A 149 25.46 -26.96 6.84
CA GLU A 149 25.80 -27.82 7.99
C GLU A 149 25.36 -29.28 7.76
N LEU A 150 24.17 -29.49 7.20
CA LEU A 150 23.68 -30.82 6.82
C LEU A 150 24.51 -31.44 5.69
N ALA A 151 24.89 -30.66 4.67
CA ALA A 151 25.73 -31.13 3.58
C ALA A 151 27.14 -31.52 4.06
N GLU A 152 27.74 -30.72 4.95
CA GLU A 152 29.03 -31.02 5.57
C GLU A 152 28.96 -32.27 6.45
N ALA A 153 27.90 -32.42 7.25
CA ALA A 153 27.70 -33.61 8.08
C ALA A 153 27.51 -34.87 7.22
N ALA A 154 26.76 -34.78 6.12
CA ALA A 154 26.58 -35.88 5.18
C ALA A 154 27.89 -36.24 4.47
N ALA A 155 28.70 -35.25 4.09
CA ALA A 155 30.02 -35.46 3.48
C ALA A 155 30.99 -36.14 4.46
N LYS A 156 31.03 -35.72 5.73
CA LYS A 156 31.83 -36.36 6.78
C LYS A 156 31.42 -37.82 7.00
N ARG A 157 30.12 -38.11 7.13
CA ARG A 157 29.63 -39.49 7.25
C ARG A 157 30.00 -40.35 6.04
N ARG A 158 29.90 -39.81 4.82
CA ARG A 158 30.35 -40.52 3.62
C ARG A 158 31.84 -40.83 3.66
N ALA A 159 32.67 -39.87 4.09
CA ALA A 159 34.11 -40.07 4.22
C ALA A 159 34.48 -41.11 5.30
N GLU A 160 33.76 -41.13 6.43
CA GLU A 160 33.91 -42.14 7.48
C GLU A 160 33.56 -43.54 6.98
N ILE A 161 32.41 -43.69 6.32
CA ILE A 161 32.00 -44.97 5.70
C ILE A 161 33.01 -45.40 4.64
N GLU A 162 33.50 -44.50 3.81
CA GLU A 162 34.50 -44.81 2.79
C GLU A 162 35.85 -45.23 3.40
N ALA A 163 36.25 -44.63 4.52
CA ALA A 163 37.44 -45.03 5.27
C ALA A 163 37.27 -46.42 5.90
N GLU A 164 36.11 -46.72 6.49
CA GLU A 164 35.79 -48.04 7.02
C GLU A 164 35.79 -49.12 5.91
N VAL A 165 35.18 -48.82 4.77
CA VAL A 165 35.17 -49.73 3.60
C VAL A 165 36.59 -49.95 3.08
N ARG A 166 37.43 -48.91 2.95
CA ARG A 166 38.83 -49.06 2.54
C ARG A 166 39.64 -49.88 3.53
N ALA A 167 39.46 -49.67 4.84
CA ALA A 167 40.14 -50.45 5.87
C ALA A 167 39.76 -51.93 5.81
N ALA A 168 38.47 -52.24 5.59
CA ALA A 168 37.96 -53.60 5.44
C ALA A 168 38.43 -54.29 4.14
N TYR A 169 38.70 -53.53 3.08
CA TYR A 169 39.17 -54.03 1.78
C TYR A 169 40.68 -53.87 1.54
N THR A 170 41.49 -53.72 2.60
CA THR A 170 42.95 -53.74 2.46
C THR A 170 43.39 -55.14 2.01
N PRO A 171 43.92 -55.33 0.78
CA PRO A 171 44.33 -56.66 0.34
C PRO A 171 45.57 -57.11 1.13
N GLN A 172 45.50 -58.29 1.74
CA GLN A 172 46.67 -58.96 2.29
C GLN A 172 47.69 -59.14 1.16
N LEU A 173 48.85 -58.50 1.28
CA LEU A 173 50.00 -58.78 0.42
C LEU A 173 50.30 -60.28 0.47
N PRO A 174 50.62 -60.92 -0.68
CA PRO A 174 50.90 -62.34 -0.71
C PRO A 174 52.16 -62.62 0.11
N VAL A 175 52.03 -63.48 1.11
CA VAL A 175 53.14 -64.05 1.86
C VAL A 175 53.99 -64.85 0.87
N GLU A 176 55.20 -64.37 0.59
CA GLU A 176 56.21 -65.14 -0.16
C GLU A 176 56.39 -66.51 0.51
N GLU A 177 56.18 -67.56 -0.28
CA GLU A 177 56.43 -68.94 0.13
C GLU A 177 57.89 -69.14 0.50
N ALA A 178 58.08 -69.67 1.70
CA ALA A 178 59.36 -70.05 2.25
C ALA A 178 60.11 -71.01 1.31
N LYS A 179 61.39 -70.69 1.06
CA LYS A 179 62.38 -71.56 0.41
C LYS A 179 62.37 -72.94 1.08
N THR A 180 61.91 -73.96 0.36
CA THR A 180 62.18 -75.35 0.71
C THR A 180 63.64 -75.67 0.39
N ALA A 181 64.37 -76.05 1.43
CA ALA A 181 65.69 -76.63 1.34
C ALA A 181 65.59 -78.06 0.79
N THR A 182 66.34 -78.36 -0.27
CA THR A 182 66.55 -79.75 -0.73
C THR A 182 67.96 -80.19 -0.33
N PRO A 183 68.13 -81.30 0.40
CA PRO A 183 69.44 -81.75 0.87
C PRO A 183 70.09 -82.78 -0.06
N SER A 184 71.42 -82.88 0.09
CA SER A 184 72.26 -84.07 -0.14
C SER A 184 72.65 -84.39 -1.60
N ARG A 185 73.81 -84.94 -1.96
CA ARG A 185 75.10 -85.22 -1.30
C ARG A 185 75.99 -85.87 -2.37
N VAL A 186 77.15 -85.27 -2.64
CA VAL A 186 78.50 -85.87 -2.79
C VAL A 186 78.65 -87.19 -3.56
N LYS A 187 79.48 -87.22 -4.63
CA LYS A 187 80.84 -87.82 -4.63
C LYS A 187 81.56 -87.73 -5.97
N ARG A 188 82.85 -87.37 -5.85
CA ARG A 188 84.06 -87.78 -6.60
C ARG A 188 84.03 -87.84 -8.12
#